data_AF-A0A7W3U0Y2-F1
#
_entry.id   AF-A0A7W3U0Y2-F1
#
_cell.length_a   1.000
_cell.length_b   1.000
_cell.length_c   1.000
_cell.angle_alpha   90.00
_cell.angle_beta   90.00
_cell.angle_gamma   90.00
#
_symmetry.space_group_name_H-M   'P 1'
#
loop_
_entity.id
_entity.type
_entity.pdbx_description
1 polymer ?
#
loop_
_entity_poly.entity_id
_entity_poly.type
_entity_poly.pdbx_seq_one_letter_code
_entity_poly.pdbx_strand_id
1 'polypeptide(L)' 'MNAAAPSHTPQQANAEQRYAVTRADLPLSCPTPSMALWNSHPRVYLPIEAEHEVQCPYCGAHFILED' A
#
# COMPACT_ATOMS: atom_id res chain seq x y z
N MET A 1 37.93 -21.92 10.10
CA MET A 1 37.19 -21.64 8.86
C MET A 1 35.79 -22.25 8.97
N ASN A 2 34.78 -21.46 9.30
CA ASN A 2 33.40 -21.89 9.04
C ASN A 2 32.56 -20.64 8.75
N ALA A 3 32.19 -20.50 7.48
CA ALA A 3 31.51 -19.33 6.96
C ALA A 3 30.02 -19.43 7.32
N ALA A 4 29.51 -18.43 8.06
CA ALA A 4 28.09 -18.21 8.21
C ALA A 4 27.54 -17.74 6.85
N ALA A 5 26.76 -18.60 6.19
CA ALA A 5 26.00 -18.20 5.02
C ALA A 5 24.74 -17.44 5.46
N PRO A 6 24.49 -16.22 4.97
CA PRO A 6 23.24 -15.52 5.24
C PRO A 6 22.11 -16.14 4.42
N SER A 7 21.11 -16.69 5.11
CA SER A 7 19.84 -17.14 4.51
C SER A 7 19.07 -15.93 3.98
N HIS A 8 19.30 -15.59 2.72
CA HIS A 8 18.45 -14.66 1.98
C HIS A 8 17.19 -15.41 1.56
N THR A 9 16.17 -15.37 2.40
CA THR A 9 14.82 -15.80 2.01
C THR A 9 14.37 -14.94 0.84
N PRO A 10 14.00 -15.52 -0.32
CA PRO A 10 13.55 -14.72 -1.46
C PRO A 10 12.20 -14.08 -1.13
N GLN A 11 12.18 -12.76 -0.99
CA GLN A 11 10.97 -11.95 -0.86
C GLN A 11 10.06 -12.24 -2.06
N GLN A 12 8.85 -12.75 -1.80
CA GLN A 12 7.93 -13.22 -2.85
C GLN A 12 7.35 -12.05 -3.66
N ALA A 13 7.23 -12.25 -4.98
CA ALA A 13 6.63 -11.33 -5.94
C ALA A 13 5.09 -11.31 -5.82
N ASN A 14 4.60 -10.79 -4.69
CA ASN A 14 3.24 -10.29 -4.43
C ASN A 14 3.16 -9.61 -3.05
N ALA A 15 4.32 -9.36 -2.40
CA ALA A 15 4.42 -8.96 -1.00
C ALA A 15 4.06 -7.50 -0.72
N GLU A 16 3.82 -6.69 -1.76
CA GLU A 16 3.75 -5.23 -1.65
C GLU A 16 2.44 -4.71 -2.22
N GLN A 17 1.35 -4.90 -1.47
CA GLN A 17 0.12 -4.10 -1.62
C GLN A 17 0.22 -2.79 -0.81
N ARG A 18 1.43 -2.29 -0.50
CA ARG A 18 1.65 -1.12 0.37
C ARG A 18 1.94 0.12 -0.47
N TYR A 19 1.12 1.16 -0.34
CA TYR A 19 1.24 2.43 -1.02
C TYR A 19 1.54 3.52 0.00
N ALA A 20 2.74 4.09 -0.09
CA ALA A 20 3.06 5.32 0.59
C ALA A 20 2.25 6.46 -0.03
N VAL A 21 1.47 7.14 0.79
CA VAL A 21 0.73 8.35 0.44
C VAL A 21 1.16 9.45 1.39
N THR A 22 1.07 10.70 0.95
CA THR A 22 1.39 11.85 1.77
C THR A 22 0.14 12.65 2.07
N ARG A 23 0.25 13.62 2.98
CA ARG A 23 -0.87 14.54 3.28
C ARG A 23 -1.36 15.30 2.03
N ALA A 24 -0.53 15.41 0.99
CA ALA A 24 -0.90 16.00 -0.29
C ALA A 24 -1.85 15.12 -1.14
N ASP A 25 -1.93 13.82 -0.84
CA ASP A 25 -2.87 12.88 -1.48
C ASP A 25 -4.24 12.86 -0.78
N LEU A 26 -4.39 13.59 0.33
CA LEU A 26 -5.65 13.70 1.05
C LEU A 26 -6.66 14.62 0.31
N PRO A 27 -7.96 14.27 0.27
CA PRO A 27 -8.55 13.06 0.85
C PRO A 27 -8.21 11.80 0.05
N LEU A 28 -7.65 10.78 0.74
CA LEU A 28 -7.19 9.55 0.11
C LEU A 28 -8.36 8.83 -0.54
N SER A 29 -8.26 8.61 -1.85
CA SER A 29 -9.24 7.85 -2.62
C SER A 29 -8.61 6.62 -3.26
N CYS A 30 -9.25 5.46 -3.10
CA CYS A 30 -8.85 4.24 -3.80
C CYS A 30 -9.83 3.96 -4.95
N PRO A 31 -9.35 3.73 -6.19
CA PRO A 31 -7.95 3.85 -6.66
C PRO A 31 -7.48 5.33 -6.75
N THR A 32 -6.19 5.58 -6.50
CA THR A 32 -5.60 6.93 -6.63
C THR A 32 -5.57 7.34 -8.10
N PRO A 33 -5.56 8.64 -8.44
CA PRO A 33 -5.54 9.09 -9.84
C PRO A 33 -4.32 8.58 -10.64
N SER A 34 -3.20 8.34 -9.97
CA SER A 34 -2.00 7.72 -10.55
C SER A 34 -2.14 6.20 -10.73
N MET A 35 -3.03 5.57 -9.97
CA MET A 35 -3.28 4.14 -9.95
C MET A 35 -4.42 3.80 -10.91
N ALA A 36 -4.20 3.98 -12.22
CA ALA A 36 -5.17 3.65 -13.25
C ALA A 36 -5.28 2.12 -13.47
N LEU A 37 -5.62 1.36 -12.42
CA LEU A 37 -6.06 -0.02 -12.54
C LEU A 37 -7.56 -0.02 -12.84
N TRP A 38 -7.85 -0.25 -14.11
CA TRP A 38 -9.19 -0.36 -14.67
C TRP A 38 -10.15 -1.13 -13.75
N ASN A 39 -11.21 -0.44 -13.31
CA ASN A 39 -12.51 -0.99 -12.88
C ASN A 39 -12.53 -2.12 -11.83
N SER A 40 -11.55 -2.25 -10.93
CA SER A 40 -11.62 -3.29 -9.90
C SER A 40 -12.68 -3.01 -8.80
N HIS A 41 -13.02 -1.73 -8.57
CA HIS A 41 -14.16 -1.30 -7.75
C HIS A 41 -14.45 0.21 -7.98
N PRO A 42 -15.62 0.73 -7.55
CA PRO A 42 -15.92 2.16 -7.57
C PRO A 42 -14.97 2.97 -6.66
N ARG A 43 -14.73 4.24 -6.99
CA ARG A 43 -13.90 5.13 -6.15
C ARG A 43 -14.50 5.24 -4.74
N VAL A 44 -13.69 4.98 -3.73
CA VAL A 44 -14.05 5.13 -2.31
C VAL A 44 -13.01 5.98 -1.59
N TYR A 45 -13.44 6.73 -0.57
CA TYR A 45 -12.55 7.52 0.28
C TYR A 45 -12.18 6.71 1.52
N LEU A 46 -10.89 6.66 1.82
CA LEU A 46 -10.36 5.90 2.95
C LEU A 46 -9.90 6.87 4.05
N PRO A 47 -10.37 6.71 5.30
CA PRO A 47 -9.99 7.58 6.41
C PRO A 47 -8.61 7.20 6.95
N ILE A 48 -7.53 7.66 6.32
CA ILE A 48 -6.15 7.41 6.79
C ILE A 48 -5.63 8.44 7.81
N GLU A 49 -6.33 9.57 7.97
CA GLU A 49 -5.87 10.71 8.79
C GLU A 49 -5.72 10.39 10.29
N ALA A 50 -6.49 9.44 10.81
CA ALA A 50 -6.46 9.09 12.24
C ALA A 50 -5.40 8.03 12.58
N GLU A 51 -5.24 7.03 11.71
CA GLU A 51 -4.43 5.83 11.98
C GLU A 51 -3.09 5.84 11.23
N HIS A 52 -2.88 6.78 10.29
CA HIS A 52 -1.72 6.84 9.38
C HIS A 52 -1.52 5.57 8.52
N GLU A 53 -2.37 4.57 8.64
CA GLU A 53 -2.43 3.41 7.76
C GLU A 53 -3.89 3.00 7.56
N VAL A 54 -4.23 2.52 6.36
CA VAL A 54 -5.58 2.02 6.07
C VAL A 54 -5.53 0.97 4.98
N GLN A 55 -6.29 -0.11 5.15
CA GLN A 55 -6.47 -1.11 4.10
C GLN A 55 -7.80 -0.89 3.37
N CYS A 56 -7.74 -0.83 2.05
CA CYS A 56 -8.93 -0.78 1.21
C CYS A 56 -9.71 -2.11 1.32
N PRO A 57 -10.99 -2.09 1.72
CA PRO A 57 -11.79 -3.30 1.87
C PRO A 57 -12.17 -3.96 0.53
N TYR A 58 -11.92 -3.29 -0.60
CA TYR A 58 -12.29 -3.78 -1.93
C TYR A 58 -11.12 -4.45 -2.65
N CYS A 59 -9.98 -3.77 -2.74
CA CYS A 59 -8.80 -4.27 -3.47
C CYS A 59 -7.70 -4.81 -2.55
N GLY A 60 -7.83 -4.67 -1.23
CA GLY A 60 -6.82 -5.09 -0.26
C GLY A 60 -5.56 -4.22 -0.24
N ALA A 61 -5.52 -3.13 -1.03
CA ALA A 61 -4.42 -2.17 -1.02
C ALA A 61 -4.26 -1.56 0.38
N HIS A 62 -3.06 -1.65 0.92
CA HIS A 62 -2.65 -1.04 2.18
C HIS A 62 -2.03 0.32 1.88
N PHE A 63 -2.59 1.39 2.40
CA PHE A 63 -2.05 2.74 2.25
C PHE A 63 -1.40 3.14 3.57
N ILE A 64 -0.22 3.77 3.50
CA ILE A 64 0.54 4.25 4.66
C ILE A 64 0.76 5.75 4.44
N LEU A 65 0.30 6.57 5.37
CA LEU A 65 0.48 8.01 5.38
C LEU A 65 1.88 8.32 5.89
N GLU A 66 2.79 8.58 4.96
CA GLU A 66 4.10 9.16 5.25
C GLU A 66 3.96 10.70 5.28
N ASP A 67 4.61 11.34 6.25
CA ASP A 67 4.48 12.79 6.49
C ASP A 67 4.90 13.65 5.29
#